data_AF-A0A0N4YA83-F1
#
_entry.id   AF-A0A0N4YA83-F1
#
_cell.length_a   1.000
_cell.length_b   1.000
_cell.length_c   1.000
_cell.angle_alpha   90.00
_cell.angle_beta   90.00
_cell.angle_gamma   90.00
#
_symmetry.space_group_name_H-M   'P 1'
#
loop_
_entity.id
_entity.type
_entity.pdbx_description
1 polymer ?
#
loop_
_entity_poly.entity_id
_entity_poly.type
_entity_poly.pdbx_seq_one_letter_code
_entity_poly.pdbx_strand_id
1 'polypeptide(L)'
;MGLLTESMLDDAAMIRFMSEASSIFAASRHIKWNIDVEEYMAQLPNHIVPRVNSSGEKHREKQLLTQLPRQDLSVAYCRHLGNQTERKVYEEFINARNEIALDIGYVAANIPKSMECHKCSGVLERNEMAVVAPKLGESTGWHPACFTCTTCEQLLVDLTYCVKDDQIYCERHYAELHKPRCAACDEVRLDGLIDLLVQSIDR
;
A
#
# COMPACT_ATOMS: atom_id res chain seq x y z
N MET A 1 -2.25 22.28 4.20
CA MET A 1 -2.56 21.67 2.89
C MET A 1 -1.24 21.33 2.23
N GLY A 2 -0.75 20.10 2.45
CA GLY A 2 0.51 19.59 1.91
C GLY A 2 0.24 18.75 0.67
N LEU A 3 0.29 19.45 -0.46
CA LEU A 3 0.29 19.06 -1.87
C LEU A 3 0.57 17.57 -2.18
N LEU A 4 -0.49 16.86 -2.58
CA LEU A 4 -0.43 15.98 -3.74
C LEU A 4 -0.04 16.88 -4.92
N THR A 5 1.04 16.58 -5.63
CA THR A 5 1.49 17.39 -6.77
C THR A 5 0.37 17.49 -7.81
N GLU A 6 0.11 18.70 -8.32
CA GLU A 6 -0.96 18.98 -9.31
C GLU A 6 -0.87 18.11 -10.58
N SER A 7 0.24 17.43 -10.85
CA SER A 7 0.40 16.48 -11.97
C SER A 7 -0.05 15.03 -11.70
N MET A 8 -0.44 14.70 -10.47
CA MET A 8 -1.03 13.40 -10.09
C MET A 8 -2.52 13.50 -9.73
N LEU A 9 -3.05 14.73 -9.65
CA LEU A 9 -4.44 15.04 -9.28
C LEU A 9 -5.41 15.05 -10.47
N ASP A 10 -4.93 14.96 -11.71
CA ASP A 10 -5.79 14.97 -12.91
C ASP A 10 -6.25 13.58 -13.37
N ASP A 11 -5.78 12.50 -12.76
CA ASP A 11 -6.32 11.17 -13.02
C ASP A 11 -7.52 10.93 -12.09
N ALA A 12 -8.71 11.28 -12.59
CA ALA A 12 -10.00 11.08 -11.91
C ALA A 12 -10.20 9.65 -11.35
N ALA A 13 -9.47 8.65 -11.87
CA ALA A 13 -9.42 7.29 -11.37
C ALA A 13 -8.72 7.15 -10.00
N MET A 14 -7.66 7.92 -9.74
CA MET A 14 -6.89 7.84 -8.49
C MET A 14 -7.61 8.58 -7.35
N ILE A 15 -8.22 9.73 -7.64
CA ILE A 15 -9.14 10.41 -6.71
C ILE A 15 -10.34 9.53 -6.40
N ARG A 16 -10.88 8.82 -7.41
CA ARG A 16 -11.98 7.90 -7.23
C ARG A 16 -11.58 6.65 -6.42
N PHE A 17 -10.38 6.11 -6.62
CA PHE A 17 -9.82 5.03 -5.79
C PHE A 17 -9.63 5.45 -4.34
N MET A 18 -9.03 6.63 -4.10
CA MET A 18 -8.87 7.18 -2.74
C MET A 18 -10.22 7.54 -2.09
N SER A 19 -11.20 7.98 -2.89
CA SER A 19 -12.57 8.30 -2.44
C SER A 19 -13.40 7.05 -2.17
N GLU A 20 -13.28 6.00 -3.00
CA GLU A 20 -13.93 4.70 -2.81
C GLU A 20 -13.30 3.95 -1.62
N ALA A 21 -11.97 3.97 -1.48
CA ALA A 21 -11.29 3.47 -0.28
C ALA A 21 -11.76 4.21 0.97
N SER A 22 -11.79 5.56 0.95
CA SER A 22 -12.33 6.37 2.05
C SER A 22 -13.80 6.06 2.35
N SER A 23 -14.61 5.74 1.34
CA SER A 23 -16.03 5.40 1.50
C SER A 23 -16.27 4.00 2.08
N ILE A 24 -15.39 3.04 1.80
CA ILE A 24 -15.39 1.71 2.44
C ILE A 24 -15.10 1.84 3.94
N PHE A 25 -14.18 2.74 4.34
CA PHE A 25 -13.83 2.95 5.75
C PHE A 25 -14.81 3.85 6.52
N ALA A 26 -15.46 4.81 5.86
CA ALA A 26 -16.41 5.72 6.51
C ALA A 26 -17.70 5.02 7.02
N ALA A 27 -18.00 3.81 6.55
CA ALA A 27 -19.24 3.12 6.86
C ALA A 27 -19.24 2.36 8.20
N SER A 28 -18.09 2.13 8.85
CA SER A 28 -18.04 1.17 9.98
C SER A 28 -17.81 1.70 11.38
N ARG A 29 -17.13 2.84 11.65
CA ARG A 29 -16.87 3.22 13.06
C ARG A 29 -16.76 4.73 13.27
N HIS A 30 -17.51 5.26 14.24
CA HIS A 30 -17.35 6.59 14.84
C HIS A 30 -15.97 6.71 15.55
N ILE A 31 -14.87 6.69 14.81
CA ILE A 31 -13.54 6.96 15.34
C ILE A 31 -13.06 8.27 14.73
N LYS A 32 -12.96 9.30 15.59
CA LYS A 32 -12.33 10.56 15.21
C LYS A 32 -10.83 10.34 15.26
N TRP A 33 -10.22 10.03 14.11
CA TRP A 33 -8.77 9.92 13.95
C TRP A 33 -8.14 11.31 14.04
N ASN A 34 -7.93 11.80 15.26
CA ASN A 34 -7.14 13.01 15.48
C ASN A 34 -5.68 12.60 15.63
N ILE A 35 -5.09 12.13 14.52
CA ILE A 35 -3.67 11.79 14.45
C ILE A 35 -2.90 13.11 14.32
N ASP A 36 -2.00 13.38 15.25
CA ASP A 36 -1.03 14.44 15.09
C ASP A 36 0.01 13.98 14.05
N VAL A 37 -0.09 14.56 12.85
CA VAL A 37 0.81 14.24 11.73
C VAL A 37 2.25 14.55 12.09
N GLU A 38 2.52 15.61 12.86
CA GLU A 38 3.89 15.94 13.27
C GLU A 38 4.42 14.92 14.28
N GLU A 39 3.58 14.42 15.19
CA GLU A 39 3.96 13.36 16.13
C GLU A 39 4.29 12.05 15.42
N TYR A 40 3.51 11.66 14.41
CA TYR A 40 3.83 10.51 13.56
C TYR A 40 5.14 10.71 12.81
N MET A 41 5.30 11.86 12.15
CA MET A 41 6.49 12.16 11.36
C MET A 41 7.76 12.24 12.22
N ALA A 42 7.63 12.64 13.49
CA ALA A 42 8.74 12.65 14.46
C ALA A 42 9.25 11.24 14.79
N GLN A 43 8.49 10.18 14.54
CA GLN A 43 8.89 8.79 14.74
C GLN A 43 9.59 8.18 13.51
N LEU A 44 9.73 8.93 12.43
CA LEU A 44 10.41 8.51 11.21
C LEU A 44 11.83 9.10 11.13
N PRO A 45 12.77 8.44 10.44
CA PRO A 45 14.07 9.02 10.14
C PRO A 45 13.95 10.37 9.40
N ASN A 46 14.65 11.40 9.89
CA ASN A 46 14.53 12.77 9.35
C ASN A 46 14.70 12.88 7.82
N HIS A 47 15.56 12.05 7.23
CA HIS A 47 15.86 12.10 5.79
C HIS A 47 14.74 11.57 4.89
N ILE A 48 13.75 10.86 5.46
CA ILE A 48 12.58 10.34 4.73
C ILE A 48 11.28 11.10 5.02
N VAL A 49 11.28 12.03 5.98
CA VAL A 49 10.08 12.85 6.30
C VAL A 49 9.80 13.82 5.14
N PRO A 50 8.62 13.77 4.50
CA PRO A 50 8.33 14.51 3.27
C PRO A 50 7.94 15.97 3.53
N ARG A 51 8.88 16.76 4.07
CA ARG A 51 8.69 18.21 4.23
C ARG A 51 8.92 18.91 2.88
N VAL A 52 8.18 19.98 2.59
CA VAL A 52 8.31 20.74 1.33
C VAL A 52 9.76 21.19 1.12
N ASN A 53 10.29 20.98 -0.09
CA ASN A 53 11.66 21.25 -0.51
C ASN A 53 12.75 20.44 0.23
N SER A 54 12.40 19.31 0.86
CA SER A 54 13.36 18.45 1.57
C SER A 54 13.82 17.25 0.74
N SER A 55 14.85 16.54 1.20
CA SER A 55 15.22 15.23 0.63
C SER A 55 14.10 14.20 0.78
N GLY A 56 13.32 14.29 1.86
CA GLY A 56 12.21 13.38 2.12
C GLY A 56 11.04 13.56 1.15
N GLU A 57 10.82 14.77 0.63
CA GLU A 57 9.82 15.02 -0.42
C GLU A 57 10.19 14.26 -1.71
N LYS A 58 11.45 14.41 -2.15
CA LYS A 58 11.98 13.67 -3.31
C LYS A 58 11.97 12.16 -3.07
N HIS A 59 12.27 11.73 -1.85
CA HIS A 59 12.20 10.33 -1.45
C HIS A 59 10.77 9.80 -1.57
N ARG A 60 9.77 10.54 -1.06
CA ARG A 60 8.36 10.20 -1.16
C ARG A 60 7.87 10.15 -2.61
N GLU A 61 8.26 11.12 -3.44
CA GLU A 61 7.93 11.12 -4.88
C GLU A 61 8.45 9.85 -5.56
N LYS A 62 9.70 9.46 -5.29
CA LYS A 62 10.28 8.20 -5.80
C LYS A 62 9.53 6.98 -5.26
N GLN A 63 9.15 6.97 -3.98
CA GLN A 63 8.38 5.87 -3.39
C GLN A 63 7.02 5.73 -4.06
N LEU A 64 6.28 6.82 -4.30
CA LEU A 64 5.00 6.80 -5.01
C LEU A 64 5.12 6.15 -6.39
N LEU A 65 6.07 6.61 -7.20
CA LEU A 65 6.31 6.07 -8.54
C LEU A 65 6.68 4.59 -8.53
N THR A 66 7.43 4.16 -7.51
CA THR A 66 7.91 2.78 -7.41
C THR A 66 6.85 1.85 -6.83
N GLN A 67 6.16 2.25 -5.75
CA GLN A 67 5.24 1.39 -5.02
C GLN A 67 3.85 1.33 -5.65
N LEU A 68 3.45 2.39 -6.38
CA LEU A 68 2.16 2.52 -7.07
C LEU A 68 2.36 2.82 -8.57
N PRO A 69 2.94 1.89 -9.37
CA PRO A 69 3.08 2.09 -10.81
C PRO A 69 1.70 2.26 -11.46
N ARG A 70 1.55 3.24 -12.36
CA ARG A 70 0.25 3.51 -13.02
C ARG A 70 -0.28 2.29 -13.78
N GLN A 71 0.63 1.49 -14.34
CA GLN A 71 0.37 0.23 -15.03
C GLN A 71 -0.27 -0.83 -14.13
N ASP A 72 -0.15 -0.70 -12.82
CA ASP A 72 -0.74 -1.62 -11.83
C ASP A 72 -2.05 -1.04 -11.25
N LEU A 73 -2.44 0.18 -11.63
CA LEU A 73 -3.65 0.85 -11.17
C LEU A 73 -4.77 0.82 -12.22
N SER A 74 -4.42 0.82 -13.50
CA SER A 74 -5.41 0.79 -14.57
C SER A 74 -4.85 0.24 -15.87
N VAL A 75 -5.69 -0.56 -16.53
CA VAL A 75 -5.46 -1.09 -17.89
C VAL A 75 -5.21 0.02 -18.92
N ALA A 76 -5.70 1.24 -18.67
CA ALA A 76 -5.52 2.38 -19.57
C ALA A 76 -4.04 2.81 -19.70
N TYR A 77 -3.21 2.50 -18.70
CA TYR A 77 -1.77 2.80 -18.72
C TYR A 77 -0.93 1.66 -19.26
N CYS A 78 -1.54 0.48 -19.53
CA CYS A 78 -0.86 -0.65 -20.13
C CYS A 78 -0.89 -0.55 -21.66
N ARG A 79 0.29 -0.40 -22.26
CA ARG A 79 0.47 -0.25 -23.71
C ARG A 79 0.64 -1.59 -24.42
N HIS A 80 1.03 -2.64 -23.71
CA HIS A 80 1.42 -3.92 -24.29
C HIS A 80 0.49 -5.09 -23.94
N LEU A 81 -0.67 -4.84 -23.32
CA LEU A 81 -1.77 -5.80 -23.22
C LEU A 81 -2.45 -5.93 -24.59
N GLY A 82 -2.04 -6.95 -25.34
CA GLY A 82 -2.22 -7.10 -26.77
C GLY A 82 -3.59 -7.62 -27.20
N ASN A 83 -4.29 -8.38 -26.34
CA ASN A 83 -5.62 -8.93 -26.65
C ASN A 83 -6.64 -8.79 -25.51
N GLN A 84 -7.92 -9.02 -25.82
CA GLN A 84 -9.02 -8.89 -24.86
C GLN A 84 -8.91 -9.87 -23.68
N THR A 85 -8.34 -11.06 -23.91
CA THR A 85 -8.13 -12.06 -22.86
C THR A 85 -7.12 -11.58 -21.84
N GLU A 86 -5.97 -11.05 -22.26
CA GLU A 86 -4.95 -10.47 -21.38
C GLU A 86 -5.52 -9.29 -20.57
N ARG A 87 -6.33 -8.44 -21.20
CA ARG A 87 -7.02 -7.34 -20.50
C ARG A 87 -7.98 -7.86 -19.42
N LYS A 88 -8.73 -8.91 -19.73
CA LYS A 88 -9.64 -9.54 -18.77
C LYS A 88 -8.87 -10.16 -17.60
N VAL A 89 -7.78 -10.88 -17.88
CA VAL A 89 -6.90 -11.46 -16.84
C VAL A 89 -6.27 -10.37 -15.98
N TYR A 90 -5.86 -9.25 -16.58
CA TYR A 90 -5.36 -8.08 -15.84
C TYR A 90 -6.43 -7.54 -14.88
N GLU A 91 -7.65 -7.31 -15.37
CA GLU A 91 -8.76 -6.80 -14.57
C GLU A 91 -9.10 -7.74 -13.42
N GLU A 92 -9.19 -9.05 -13.69
CA GLU A 92 -9.39 -10.08 -12.66
C GLU A 92 -8.28 -10.06 -11.61
N PHE A 93 -7.01 -9.89 -12.02
CA PHE A 93 -5.88 -9.78 -11.12
C PHE A 93 -5.97 -8.55 -10.20
N ILE A 94 -6.27 -7.38 -10.76
CA ILE A 94 -6.43 -6.15 -9.97
C ILE A 94 -7.62 -6.25 -9.02
N ASN A 95 -8.75 -6.78 -9.47
CA ASN A 95 -9.93 -6.97 -8.64
C ASN A 95 -9.64 -7.92 -7.47
N ALA A 96 -9.02 -9.08 -7.75
CA ALA A 96 -8.64 -10.04 -6.71
C ALA A 96 -7.64 -9.44 -5.71
N ARG A 97 -6.64 -8.69 -6.18
CA ARG A 97 -5.71 -7.95 -5.31
C ARG A 97 -6.48 -6.99 -4.41
N ASN A 98 -7.35 -6.16 -4.99
CA ASN A 98 -8.07 -5.11 -4.26
C ASN A 98 -9.04 -5.68 -3.21
N GLU A 99 -9.68 -6.81 -3.51
CA GLU A 99 -10.64 -7.47 -2.62
C GLU A 99 -9.92 -8.27 -1.52
N ILE A 100 -8.92 -9.07 -1.89
CA ILE A 100 -8.41 -10.13 -1.02
C ILE A 100 -7.10 -9.74 -0.35
N ALA A 101 -6.24 -8.94 -0.99
CA ALA A 101 -4.91 -8.65 -0.47
C ALA A 101 -4.71 -7.21 -0.01
N LEU A 102 -5.31 -6.24 -0.71
CA LEU A 102 -5.10 -4.82 -0.48
C LEU A 102 -5.90 -4.31 0.72
N ASP A 103 -5.28 -3.46 1.53
CA ASP A 103 -5.92 -2.74 2.62
C ASP A 103 -5.15 -1.46 2.94
N ILE A 104 -5.71 -0.62 3.81
CA ILE A 104 -5.10 0.63 4.28
C ILE A 104 -4.87 0.52 5.79
N GLY A 105 -3.61 0.68 6.19
CA GLY A 105 -3.22 0.75 7.59
C GLY A 105 -3.66 2.08 8.19
N TYR A 106 -3.87 2.11 9.50
CA TYR A 106 -4.18 3.35 10.20
C TYR A 106 -3.22 3.56 11.37
N VAL A 107 -3.03 4.82 11.74
CA VAL A 107 -2.22 5.16 12.92
C VAL A 107 -3.13 5.16 14.15
N ALA A 108 -2.87 4.24 15.07
CA ALA A 108 -3.39 4.30 16.43
C ALA A 108 -2.48 5.24 17.22
N ALA A 109 -2.98 6.43 17.59
CA ALA A 109 -2.21 7.38 18.39
C ALA A 109 -1.79 6.81 19.75
N ASN A 110 -2.65 5.98 20.34
CA ASN A 110 -2.40 5.31 21.61
C ASN A 110 -3.00 3.89 21.58
N ILE A 111 -2.15 2.87 21.63
CA ILE A 111 -2.63 1.48 21.68
C ILE A 111 -3.20 1.13 23.06
N PRO A 112 -4.32 0.38 23.14
CA PRO A 112 -5.00 0.11 24.41
C PRO A 112 -4.30 -0.94 25.29
N LYS A 113 -3.43 -1.75 24.69
CA LYS A 113 -2.65 -2.82 25.33
C LYS A 113 -1.29 -2.94 24.65
N SER A 114 -0.28 -3.38 25.39
CA SER A 114 1.03 -3.69 24.80
C SER A 114 0.90 -4.87 23.82
N MET A 115 1.68 -4.83 22.74
CA MET A 115 1.73 -5.88 21.71
C MET A 115 3.15 -6.01 21.15
N GLU A 116 3.42 -7.09 20.42
CA GLU A 116 4.68 -7.26 19.70
C GLU A 116 4.60 -6.58 18.33
N CYS A 117 5.64 -5.85 17.94
CA CYS A 117 5.76 -5.32 16.60
C CYS A 117 6.01 -6.45 15.60
N HIS A 118 5.12 -6.56 14.61
CA HIS A 118 5.13 -7.65 13.63
C HIS A 118 6.40 -7.72 12.76
N LYS A 119 7.16 -6.62 12.61
CA LYS A 119 8.41 -6.62 11.83
C LYS A 119 9.66 -6.90 12.67
N CYS A 120 9.84 -6.17 13.77
CA CYS A 120 11.11 -6.19 14.52
C CYS A 120 11.08 -7.09 15.75
N SER A 121 9.93 -7.68 16.08
CA SER A 121 9.68 -8.42 17.33
C SER A 121 9.94 -7.61 18.61
N GLY A 122 10.09 -6.30 18.49
CA GLY A 122 10.19 -5.38 19.62
C GLY A 122 8.82 -5.13 20.25
N VAL A 123 8.81 -4.62 21.48
CA VAL A 123 7.56 -4.31 22.20
C VAL A 123 7.01 -2.96 21.75
N LEU A 124 5.70 -2.90 21.53
CA LEU A 124 4.88 -1.70 21.46
C LEU A 124 4.14 -1.60 22.79
N GLU A 125 4.44 -0.60 23.61
CA GLU A 125 3.88 -0.46 24.95
C GLU A 125 2.50 0.21 24.97
N ARG A 126 1.70 -0.08 25.99
CA ARG A 126 0.39 0.57 26.19
C ARG A 126 0.51 2.10 26.11
N ASN A 127 -0.42 2.71 25.38
CA ASN A 127 -0.50 4.12 25.03
C ASN A 127 0.54 4.64 24.02
N GLU A 128 1.43 3.80 23.49
CA GLU A 128 2.31 4.20 22.40
C GLU A 128 1.57 4.29 21.06
N MET A 129 2.16 5.02 20.12
CA MET A 129 1.68 5.08 18.75
C MET A 129 2.08 3.81 18.01
N ALA A 130 1.16 3.28 17.21
CA ALA A 130 1.43 2.16 16.31
C ALA A 130 0.70 2.36 14.99
N VAL A 131 1.24 1.78 13.92
CA VAL A 131 0.47 1.52 12.70
C VAL A 131 -0.22 0.18 12.87
N VAL A 132 -1.52 0.11 12.58
CA VAL A 132 -2.32 -1.12 12.66
C VAL A 132 -2.75 -1.52 11.25
N ALA A 133 -2.68 -2.81 10.94
CA ALA A 133 -3.06 -3.40 9.66
C ALA A 133 -4.31 -4.30 9.84
N PRO A 134 -5.52 -3.80 9.58
CA PRO A 134 -6.76 -4.54 9.85
C PRO A 134 -6.83 -5.93 9.22
N LYS A 135 -6.33 -6.09 7.98
CA LYS A 135 -6.31 -7.37 7.27
C LYS A 135 -5.44 -8.44 7.94
N LEU A 136 -4.48 -8.06 8.78
CA LEU A 136 -3.69 -8.98 9.62
C LEU A 136 -4.23 -9.11 11.06
N GLY A 137 -5.37 -8.50 11.36
CA GLY A 137 -6.02 -8.52 12.66
C GLY A 137 -5.85 -7.24 13.47
N GLU A 138 -6.86 -6.89 14.27
CA GLU A 138 -6.91 -5.65 15.06
C GLU A 138 -5.82 -5.54 16.16
N SER A 139 -5.13 -6.65 16.47
CA SER A 139 -4.02 -6.69 17.44
C SER A 139 -2.64 -6.81 16.79
N THR A 140 -2.56 -6.61 15.48
CA THR A 140 -1.29 -6.67 14.74
C THR A 140 -0.82 -5.26 14.45
N GLY A 141 0.35 -4.92 15.00
CA GLY A 141 0.85 -3.55 15.01
C GLY A 141 2.32 -3.46 14.61
N TRP A 142 2.70 -2.27 14.15
CA TRP A 142 4.08 -1.91 13.80
C TRP A 142 4.45 -0.61 14.49
N HIS A 143 5.71 -0.47 14.88
CA HIS A 143 6.27 0.87 15.07
C HIS A 143 6.12 1.64 13.74
N PRO A 144 5.94 2.97 13.75
CA PRO A 144 5.82 3.76 12.52
C PRO A 144 6.92 3.50 11.49
N ALA A 145 8.19 3.44 11.93
CA ALA A 145 9.33 3.14 11.08
C ALA A 145 9.42 1.66 10.62
N CYS A 146 8.65 0.77 11.25
CA CYS A 146 8.61 -0.65 10.93
C CYS A 146 7.54 -1.01 9.89
N PHE A 147 6.60 -0.12 9.56
CA PHE A 147 5.56 -0.39 8.58
C PHE A 147 6.09 -0.26 7.14
N THR A 148 6.87 -1.25 6.71
CA THR A 148 7.60 -1.26 5.45
C THR A 148 7.29 -2.50 4.63
N CYS A 149 7.36 -2.39 3.31
CA CYS A 149 7.28 -3.54 2.41
C CYS A 149 8.40 -4.56 2.71
N THR A 150 8.05 -5.85 2.77
CA THR A 150 9.00 -6.96 2.99
C THR A 150 10.10 -7.04 1.93
N THR A 151 9.83 -6.62 0.69
CA THR A 151 10.79 -6.75 -0.43
C THR A 151 11.76 -5.59 -0.55
N CYS A 152 11.28 -4.34 -0.52
CA CYS A 152 12.15 -3.16 -0.69
C CYS A 152 12.50 -2.43 0.61
N GLU A 153 11.96 -2.88 1.73
CA GLU A 153 12.18 -2.30 3.07
C GLU A 153 11.83 -0.81 3.17
N GLN A 154 11.09 -0.29 2.19
CA GLN A 154 10.60 1.08 2.17
C GLN A 154 9.28 1.18 2.94
N LEU A 155 9.08 2.31 3.63
CA LEU A 155 7.77 2.64 4.22
C LEU A 155 6.68 2.51 3.16
N LEU A 156 5.56 1.91 3.55
CA LEU A 156 4.41 1.73 2.69
C LEU A 156 3.71 3.07 2.49
N VAL A 157 3.65 3.52 1.23
CA VAL A 157 3.15 4.85 0.88
C VAL A 157 1.70 4.98 1.29
N ASP A 158 1.39 6.08 1.98
CA ASP A 158 0.05 6.42 2.47
C ASP A 158 -0.62 5.27 3.24
N LEU A 159 0.21 4.42 3.87
CA LEU A 159 -0.17 3.22 4.62
C LEU A 159 -0.93 2.16 3.79
N THR A 160 -0.88 2.22 2.46
CA THR A 160 -1.46 1.20 1.57
C THR A 160 -0.57 -0.03 1.52
N TYR A 161 -1.15 -1.22 1.67
CA TYR A 161 -0.40 -2.47 1.74
C TYR A 161 -1.17 -3.67 1.18
N CYS A 162 -0.46 -4.65 0.65
CA CYS A 162 -1.00 -5.95 0.27
C CYS A 162 -0.51 -7.03 1.23
N VAL A 163 -1.39 -7.95 1.62
CA VAL A 163 -1.06 -9.11 2.48
C VAL A 163 -0.88 -10.37 1.65
N LYS A 164 0.18 -11.13 1.95
CA LYS A 164 0.36 -12.51 1.50
C LYS A 164 1.22 -13.27 2.49
N ASP A 165 0.82 -14.48 2.88
CA ASP A 165 1.55 -15.35 3.81
C ASP A 165 1.93 -14.62 5.12
N ASP A 166 0.98 -13.89 5.72
CA ASP A 166 1.16 -13.04 6.92
C ASP A 166 2.21 -11.92 6.80
N GLN A 167 2.64 -11.59 5.59
CA GLN A 167 3.60 -10.53 5.30
C GLN A 167 2.98 -9.38 4.50
N ILE A 168 3.54 -8.19 4.66
CA ILE A 168 3.06 -6.96 4.00
C ILE A 168 3.97 -6.53 2.84
N TYR A 169 3.36 -6.20 1.71
CA TYR A 169 4.04 -5.80 0.49
C TYR A 169 3.44 -4.50 -0.05
N CYS A 170 4.21 -3.71 -0.80
CA CYS A 170 3.61 -2.68 -1.65
C CYS A 170 2.91 -3.35 -2.85
N GLU A 171 2.00 -2.63 -3.52
CA GLU A 171 1.25 -3.16 -4.66
C GLU A 171 2.16 -3.71 -5.76
N ARG A 172 3.26 -2.99 -6.08
CA ARG A 172 4.27 -3.44 -7.04
C ARG A 172 4.85 -4.81 -6.69
N HIS A 173 5.40 -4.95 -5.48
CA HIS A 173 6.07 -6.19 -5.10
C HIS A 173 5.08 -7.33 -4.88
N TYR A 174 3.86 -7.04 -4.42
CA TYR A 174 2.79 -8.02 -4.41
C TYR A 174 2.53 -8.56 -5.82
N ALA A 175 2.42 -7.69 -6.83
CA ALA A 175 2.23 -8.12 -8.21
C ALA A 175 3.40 -8.98 -8.73
N GLU A 176 4.63 -8.63 -8.37
CA GLU A 176 5.83 -9.38 -8.75
C GLU A 176 5.91 -10.78 -8.10
N LEU A 177 5.17 -11.05 -7.01
CA LEU A 177 5.02 -12.42 -6.46
C LEU A 177 4.19 -13.33 -7.37
N HIS A 178 3.31 -12.76 -8.20
CA HIS A 178 2.37 -13.53 -9.02
C HIS A 178 2.76 -13.56 -10.50
N LYS A 179 3.41 -12.51 -11.00
CA LYS A 179 3.67 -12.32 -12.43
C LYS A 179 4.96 -11.52 -12.64
N PRO A 180 5.81 -11.91 -13.61
CA PRO A 180 7.06 -11.19 -13.86
C PRO A 180 6.81 -9.83 -14.52
N ARG A 181 7.63 -8.84 -14.19
CA ARG A 181 7.56 -7.50 -14.78
C ARG A 181 8.47 -7.34 -15.98
N CYS A 182 8.05 -6.54 -16.95
CA CYS A 182 8.88 -6.13 -18.08
C CYS A 182 9.85 -5.01 -17.69
N ALA A 183 11.16 -5.25 -17.83
CA ALA A 183 12.19 -4.25 -17.54
C ALA A 183 12.14 -3.00 -18.46
N ALA A 184 11.45 -3.07 -19.60
CA ALA A 184 11.39 -1.97 -20.56
C ALA A 184 10.16 -1.07 -20.38
N CYS A 185 8.97 -1.64 -20.18
CA CYS A 185 7.71 -0.88 -20.05
C CYS A 185 7.15 -0.85 -18.63
N ASP A 186 7.77 -1.59 -17.70
CA ASP A 186 7.34 -1.75 -16.32
C ASP A 186 5.94 -2.41 -16.18
N GLU A 187 5.39 -3.01 -17.23
CA GLU A 187 4.11 -3.73 -17.18
C GLU A 187 4.29 -5.15 -16.61
N VAL A 188 3.27 -5.62 -15.90
CA VAL A 188 3.17 -7.02 -15.47
C VAL A 188 2.87 -7.88 -16.70
N ARG A 189 3.71 -8.90 -16.97
CA ARG A 189 3.51 -9.83 -18.09
C ARG A 189 2.46 -10.87 -17.73
N LEU A 190 1.39 -10.94 -18.52
CA LEU A 190 0.27 -11.86 -18.32
C LEU A 190 0.30 -13.04 -19.30
N ASP A 191 1.43 -13.21 -19.97
CA ASP A 191 1.67 -14.17 -21.03
C ASP A 191 1.60 -15.62 -20.48
N GLY A 192 0.66 -16.43 -20.98
CA GLY A 192 0.80 -17.90 -20.98
C GLY A 192 0.35 -18.72 -19.78
N LEU A 193 -0.39 -18.18 -18.79
CA LEU A 193 -0.97 -18.98 -17.70
C LEU A 193 -2.45 -18.65 -17.47
N ILE A 194 -3.32 -19.46 -18.09
CA ILE A 194 -4.76 -19.52 -17.78
C ILE A 194 -5.02 -20.18 -16.41
N ASP A 195 -4.06 -20.90 -15.83
CA ASP A 195 -4.28 -21.60 -14.57
C ASP A 195 -3.33 -21.08 -13.50
N LEU A 196 -3.88 -20.63 -12.36
CA LEU A 196 -3.34 -20.67 -10.99
C LEU A 196 -3.69 -19.44 -10.13
N LEU A 197 -4.10 -18.30 -10.68
CA LEU A 197 -4.43 -17.12 -9.86
C LEU A 197 -5.61 -17.37 -8.91
N VAL A 198 -6.57 -18.22 -9.27
CA VAL A 198 -7.69 -18.58 -8.40
C VAL A 198 -7.31 -19.63 -7.34
N GLN A 199 -6.22 -20.39 -7.53
CA GLN A 199 -5.86 -21.50 -6.62
C GLN A 199 -4.80 -21.14 -5.57
N SER A 200 -4.12 -20.00 -5.71
CA SER A 200 -3.04 -19.57 -4.80
C SER A 200 -3.38 -18.34 -3.95
N ILE A 201 -4.59 -17.81 -4.04
CA ILE A 201 -5.07 -16.69 -3.20
C ILE A 201 -5.84 -17.23 -1.96
N ASP A 202 -6.10 -18.54 -1.89
CA ASP A 202 -6.98 -19.17 -0.91
C ASP A 202 -6.29 -20.32 -0.13
N ARG A 203 -5.06 -20.10 0.36
CA ARG A 203 -4.44 -20.88 1.46
C ARG A 203 -3.51 -20.04 2.30
#